data_AF-A0A086QLA3-F1
#
_entry.id   AF-A0A086QLA3-F1
#
_cell.length_a   1.000
_cell.length_b   1.000
_cell.length_c   1.000
_cell.angle_alpha   90.00
_cell.angle_beta   90.00
_cell.angle_gamma   90.00
#
_symmetry.space_group_name_H-M   'P 1'
#
loop_
_entity.id
_entity.type
_entity.pdbx_description
1 polymer ?
#
loop_
_entity_poly.entity_id
_entity_poly.type
_entity_poly.pdbx_seq_one_letter_code
_entity_poly.pdbx_strand_id
1 'polypeptide(L)'
;AGTAPSVGDRVSYVVIQGAKGQAQYERAEDPLYVLENNLPIDTQHYLEGIKKPLCRIFEGVMSNPESLFSGSHTMKRTVSISTQGALSKFVQRGVQCVGCRSVIREGALCRRCQENEAEIVVNKMAEMAEKEKEHSDLWTECQRCQGSLHQDVICINRDCPIFYRRAKVKKDIGTLEERLSSLSLSSDW
;
A
#
# COMPACT_ATOMS: atom_id res chain seq x y z
N ALA A 1 24.63 7.49 17.66
CA ALA A 1 23.89 7.62 18.93
C ALA A 1 22.53 6.97 18.75
N GLY A 2 22.08 6.11 19.67
CA GLY A 2 20.77 5.46 19.55
C GLY A 2 19.66 6.47 19.81
N THR A 3 18.79 6.71 18.83
CA THR A 3 17.62 7.59 18.92
C THR A 3 16.42 6.83 19.48
N ALA A 4 16.54 6.29 20.69
CA ALA A 4 15.44 5.61 21.36
C ALA A 4 14.52 6.62 22.06
N PRO A 5 13.19 6.38 22.14
CA PRO A 5 12.25 7.25 22.85
C PRO A 5 12.58 7.34 24.35
N SER A 6 12.39 8.52 24.92
CA SER A 6 12.51 8.79 26.36
C SER A 6 11.16 8.69 27.07
N VAL A 7 11.19 8.59 28.39
CA VAL A 7 9.96 8.60 29.20
C VAL A 7 9.24 9.93 28.99
N GLY A 8 7.98 9.85 28.55
CA GLY A 8 7.15 11.01 28.24
C GLY A 8 6.98 11.28 26.75
N ASP A 9 7.79 10.64 25.89
CA ASP A 9 7.68 10.80 24.45
C ASP A 9 6.47 10.03 23.88
N ARG A 10 5.86 10.60 22.82
CA ARG A 10 4.84 9.90 22.04
C ARG A 10 5.51 9.04 20.97
N VAL A 11 5.21 7.74 20.97
CA VAL A 11 5.71 6.79 19.98
C VAL A 11 4.59 6.41 19.02
N SER A 12 4.75 6.77 17.75
CA SER A 12 3.83 6.36 16.68
C SER A 12 4.07 4.90 16.29
N TYR A 13 3.01 4.13 16.13
CA TYR A 13 3.07 2.74 15.66
C TYR A 13 1.84 2.40 14.82
N VAL A 14 1.96 1.33 14.04
CA VAL A 14 0.85 0.68 13.34
C VAL A 14 0.81 -0.81 13.70
N VAL A 15 -0.38 -1.40 13.62
CA VAL A 15 -0.57 -2.83 13.91
C VAL A 15 -0.47 -3.64 12.63
N ILE A 16 0.57 -4.45 12.53
CA ILE A 16 0.79 -5.36 11.39
C ILE A 16 0.00 -6.66 11.57
N GLN A 17 -0.25 -7.37 10.47
CA GLN A 17 -0.87 -8.69 10.48
C GLN A 17 0.02 -9.69 11.22
N GLY A 18 -0.57 -10.46 12.13
CA GLY A 18 0.13 -11.47 12.92
C GLY A 18 -0.57 -12.83 12.89
N ALA A 19 -0.05 -13.78 13.66
CA ALA A 19 -0.69 -15.07 13.82
C ALA A 19 -2.01 -14.96 14.60
N LYS A 20 -2.94 -15.90 14.37
CA LYS A 20 -4.21 -15.93 15.10
C LYS A 20 -3.94 -16.09 16.60
N GLY A 21 -4.46 -15.16 17.41
CA GLY A 21 -4.27 -15.16 18.86
C GLY A 21 -2.94 -14.55 19.33
N GLN A 22 -2.08 -14.07 18.42
CA GLN A 22 -0.88 -13.33 18.79
C GLN A 22 -1.26 -12.02 19.48
N ALA A 23 -0.52 -11.67 20.54
CA ALA A 23 -0.80 -10.47 21.31
C ALA A 23 -0.56 -9.20 20.47
N GLN A 24 -1.40 -8.19 20.67
CA GLN A 24 -1.35 -6.96 19.88
C GLN A 24 -0.03 -6.19 20.08
N TYR A 25 0.53 -6.21 21.30
CA TYR A 25 1.77 -5.49 21.60
C TYR A 25 2.99 -6.06 20.84
N GLU A 26 2.94 -7.34 20.42
CA GLU A 26 4.00 -7.97 19.61
C GLU A 26 3.88 -7.64 18.12
N ARG A 27 2.83 -6.92 17.75
CA ARG A 27 2.47 -6.60 16.36
C ARG A 27 2.48 -5.11 16.09
N ALA A 28 2.94 -4.31 17.05
CA ALA A 28 3.10 -2.87 16.91
C ALA A 28 4.46 -2.58 16.27
N GLU A 29 4.47 -1.87 15.15
CA GLU A 29 5.69 -1.62 14.38
C GLU A 29 5.78 -0.17 13.91
N ASP A 30 7.00 0.31 13.65
CA ASP A 30 7.22 1.67 13.13
C ASP A 30 6.66 1.80 11.70
N PRO A 31 5.88 2.86 11.38
CA PRO A 31 5.24 2.97 10.07
C PRO A 31 6.22 3.09 8.89
N LEU A 32 7.42 3.66 9.08
CA LEU A 32 8.44 3.66 8.03
C LEU A 32 9.00 2.26 7.82
N TYR A 33 9.29 1.55 8.90
CA TYR A 33 9.76 0.18 8.82
C TYR A 33 8.75 -0.70 8.08
N VAL A 34 7.45 -0.56 8.38
CA VAL A 34 6.37 -1.24 7.66
C VAL A 34 6.38 -0.92 6.16
N LEU A 35 6.51 0.36 5.80
CA LEU A 35 6.54 0.80 4.40
C LEU A 35 7.76 0.26 3.66
N GLU A 36 8.96 0.31 4.25
CA GLU A 36 10.20 -0.19 3.65
C GLU A 36 10.13 -1.70 3.42
N ASN A 37 9.66 -2.43 4.44
CA ASN A 37 9.70 -3.90 4.48
C ASN A 37 8.46 -4.59 3.89
N ASN A 38 7.47 -3.82 3.40
CA ASN A 38 6.19 -4.35 2.89
C ASN A 38 5.46 -5.21 3.92
N LEU A 39 5.43 -4.78 5.17
CA LEU A 39 4.69 -5.53 6.18
C LEU A 39 3.18 -5.30 5.99
N PRO A 40 2.36 -6.37 5.96
CA PRO A 40 0.93 -6.25 5.80
C PRO A 40 0.31 -5.63 7.05
N ILE A 41 -0.56 -4.65 6.85
CA ILE A 41 -1.34 -4.03 7.92
C ILE A 41 -2.51 -4.94 8.28
N ASP A 42 -2.83 -5.08 9.57
CA ASP A 42 -4.05 -5.77 9.99
C ASP A 42 -5.27 -4.88 9.79
N THR A 43 -5.83 -4.90 8.59
CA THR A 43 -7.03 -4.15 8.25
C THR A 43 -8.24 -4.55 9.08
N GLN A 44 -8.32 -5.80 9.55
CA GLN A 44 -9.42 -6.28 10.37
C GLN A 44 -9.39 -5.63 11.76
N HIS A 45 -8.21 -5.54 12.37
CA HIS A 45 -8.02 -4.83 13.64
C HIS A 45 -8.53 -3.39 13.59
N TYR A 46 -8.15 -2.64 12.55
CA TYR A 46 -8.60 -1.26 12.37
C TYR A 46 -10.10 -1.16 12.06
N LEU A 47 -10.64 -2.06 11.23
CA LEU A 47 -12.05 -2.08 10.88
C LEU A 47 -12.94 -2.34 12.11
N GLU A 48 -12.56 -3.28 12.97
CA GLU A 48 -13.27 -3.58 14.22
C GLU A 48 -13.24 -2.39 15.20
N GLY A 49 -12.11 -1.67 15.25
CA GLY A 49 -11.98 -0.44 16.03
C GLY A 49 -12.92 0.67 15.56
N ILE A 50 -13.04 0.86 14.24
CA ILE A 50 -13.91 1.89 13.63
C ILE A 50 -15.39 1.48 13.66
N LYS A 51 -15.69 0.18 13.57
CA LYS A 51 -17.06 -0.36 13.56
C LYS A 51 -17.85 0.08 14.79
N LYS A 52 -17.28 -0.03 15.99
CA LYS A 52 -18.01 0.27 17.25
C LYS A 52 -18.52 1.72 17.34
N PRO A 53 -17.68 2.77 17.15
CA PRO A 53 -18.16 4.14 17.11
C PRO A 53 -19.21 4.38 16.01
N LEU A 54 -19.00 3.83 14.82
CA LEU A 54 -19.92 4.04 13.71
C LEU A 54 -21.28 3.39 13.94
N CYS A 55 -21.33 2.16 14.46
CA CYS A 55 -22.58 1.51 14.82
C CYS A 55 -23.38 2.36 15.82
N ARG A 56 -22.73 2.91 16.86
CA ARG A 56 -23.39 3.80 17.84
C ARG A 56 -23.99 5.06 17.22
N ILE A 57 -23.32 5.67 16.24
CA ILE A 57 -23.85 6.85 15.54
C ILE A 57 -25.05 6.47 14.69
N PHE A 58 -24.97 5.34 13.99
CA PHE A 58 -26.00 4.90 13.05
C PHE A 58 -27.19 4.19 13.71
N GLU A 59 -27.10 3.76 14.97
CA GLU A 59 -28.22 3.21 15.76
C GLU A 59 -29.44 4.15 15.78
N GLY A 60 -29.21 5.47 15.75
CA GLY A 60 -30.29 6.48 15.70
C GLY A 60 -30.89 6.70 14.31
N VAL A 61 -30.29 6.16 13.25
CA VAL A 61 -30.70 6.39 11.85
C VAL A 61 -31.27 5.12 11.23
N MET A 62 -30.75 3.94 11.58
CA MET A 62 -31.15 2.67 11.00
C MET A 62 -31.20 1.54 12.04
N SER A 63 -32.08 0.57 11.80
CA SER A 63 -32.32 -0.53 12.74
C SER A 63 -31.17 -1.55 12.82
N ASN A 64 -30.34 -1.68 11.79
CA ASN A 64 -29.21 -2.61 11.78
C ASN A 64 -27.93 -1.98 11.18
N PRO A 65 -27.17 -1.19 11.96
CA PRO A 65 -25.90 -0.61 11.52
C PRO A 65 -24.80 -1.65 11.23
N GLU A 66 -24.89 -2.87 11.78
CA GLU A 66 -23.91 -3.93 11.52
C GLU A 66 -23.92 -4.40 10.06
N SER A 67 -25.05 -4.23 9.36
CA SER A 67 -25.17 -4.54 7.94
C SER A 67 -24.23 -3.71 7.06
N LEU A 68 -23.74 -2.56 7.53
CA LEU A 68 -22.76 -1.75 6.79
C LEU A 68 -21.42 -2.47 6.63
N PHE A 69 -21.07 -3.34 7.59
CA PHE A 69 -19.78 -4.04 7.66
C PHE A 69 -19.86 -5.51 7.25
N SER A 70 -21.00 -5.97 6.74
CA SER A 70 -21.18 -7.35 6.29
C SER A 70 -22.01 -7.42 5.00
N GLY A 71 -21.76 -8.43 4.15
CA GLY A 71 -22.53 -8.63 2.92
C GLY A 71 -21.71 -8.54 1.63
N SER A 72 -22.40 -8.60 0.50
CA SER A 72 -21.80 -8.71 -0.84
C SER A 72 -20.91 -7.51 -1.20
N HIS A 73 -21.24 -6.31 -0.73
CA HIS A 73 -20.46 -5.10 -0.97
C HIS A 73 -19.09 -5.10 -0.27
N THR A 74 -18.91 -5.93 0.77
CA THR A 74 -17.65 -6.04 1.53
C THR A 74 -16.72 -7.17 1.05
N MET A 75 -17.14 -7.97 0.07
CA MET A 75 -16.41 -9.17 -0.36
C MET A 75 -15.13 -8.89 -1.17
N LYS A 76 -14.92 -7.65 -1.64
CA LYS A 76 -13.68 -7.27 -2.33
C LYS A 76 -12.59 -6.92 -1.32
N ARG A 77 -11.73 -7.90 -0.99
CA ARG A 77 -10.60 -7.72 -0.08
C ARG A 77 -9.27 -7.66 -0.82
N THR A 78 -8.54 -6.56 -0.67
CA THR A 78 -7.14 -6.46 -1.09
C THR A 78 -6.26 -6.82 0.10
N VAL A 79 -5.48 -7.90 0.00
CA VAL A 79 -4.53 -8.31 1.04
C VAL A 79 -3.13 -8.21 0.48
N SER A 80 -2.27 -7.42 1.13
CA SER A 80 -0.83 -7.46 0.87
C SER A 80 -0.26 -8.71 1.55
N ILE A 81 0.62 -9.43 0.86
CA ILE A 81 1.33 -10.58 1.43
C ILE A 81 2.69 -10.09 1.92
N SER A 82 3.08 -10.43 3.15
CA SER A 82 4.41 -10.08 3.64
C SER A 82 5.47 -10.75 2.77
N THR A 83 6.47 -9.97 2.34
CA THR A 83 7.66 -10.52 1.70
C THR A 83 8.67 -11.03 2.72
N GLN A 84 8.41 -10.85 4.02
CA GLN A 84 9.31 -11.22 5.10
C GLN A 84 8.76 -12.38 5.93
N GLY A 85 9.57 -13.44 6.00
CA GLY A 85 9.31 -14.68 6.71
C GLY A 85 10.23 -15.79 6.18
N ALA A 86 10.58 -16.78 7.01
CA ALA A 86 11.38 -17.92 6.53
C ALA A 86 10.69 -18.64 5.36
N LEU A 87 9.35 -18.73 5.40
CA LEU A 87 8.54 -19.32 4.34
C LEU A 87 8.47 -18.46 3.07
N SER A 88 8.48 -17.12 3.17
CA SER A 88 8.38 -16.26 1.98
C SER A 88 9.59 -16.36 1.06
N LYS A 89 10.75 -16.79 1.58
CA LYS A 89 11.97 -17.07 0.79
C LYS A 89 11.84 -18.30 -0.12
N PHE A 90 10.92 -19.20 0.18
CA PHE A 90 10.66 -20.41 -0.62
C PHE A 90 9.44 -20.28 -1.54
N VAL A 91 8.68 -19.18 -1.41
CA VAL A 91 7.52 -18.90 -2.27
C VAL A 91 8.00 -18.19 -3.53
N GLN A 92 7.93 -18.88 -4.66
CA GLN A 92 8.11 -18.23 -5.97
C GLN A 92 6.85 -17.43 -6.30
N ARG A 93 7.03 -16.16 -6.69
CA ARG A 93 5.93 -15.34 -7.21
C ARG A 93 5.50 -15.91 -8.56
N GLY A 94 4.29 -16.48 -8.62
CA GLY A 94 3.67 -16.85 -9.89
C GLY A 94 3.47 -15.61 -10.76
N VAL A 95 3.66 -15.75 -12.07
CA VAL A 95 3.41 -14.67 -13.02
C VAL A 95 1.91 -14.37 -13.04
N GLN A 96 1.54 -13.09 -13.01
CA GLN A 96 0.14 -12.65 -13.01
C GLN A 96 -0.12 -11.74 -14.19
N CYS A 97 -1.28 -11.91 -14.83
CA CYS A 97 -1.72 -11.03 -15.90
C CYS A 97 -1.85 -9.58 -15.39
N VAL A 98 -1.22 -8.62 -16.07
CA VAL A 98 -1.25 -7.20 -15.68
C VAL A 98 -2.66 -6.61 -15.75
N GLY A 99 -3.49 -7.08 -16.68
CA GLY A 99 -4.88 -6.63 -16.84
C GLY A 99 -5.82 -7.15 -15.74
N CYS A 100 -5.90 -8.47 -15.56
CA CYS A 100 -6.92 -9.10 -14.72
C CYS A 100 -6.39 -9.82 -13.47
N ARG A 101 -5.08 -9.86 -13.26
CA ARG A 101 -4.39 -10.52 -12.13
C ARG A 101 -4.56 -12.04 -12.05
N SER A 102 -5.10 -12.67 -13.09
CA SER A 102 -5.12 -14.14 -13.19
C SER A 102 -3.70 -14.70 -13.21
N VAL A 103 -3.46 -15.80 -12.52
CA VAL A 103 -2.17 -16.51 -12.58
C VAL A 103 -1.96 -17.08 -13.99
N ILE A 104 -0.80 -16.79 -14.58
CA ILE A 104 -0.38 -17.24 -15.92
C ILE A 104 0.96 -17.96 -15.82
N ARG A 105 1.30 -18.74 -16.86
CA ARG A 105 2.56 -19.50 -16.91
C ARG A 105 3.74 -18.65 -17.39
N GLU A 106 3.49 -17.82 -18.39
CA GLU A 106 4.48 -16.99 -19.07
C GLU A 106 3.81 -15.75 -19.68
N GLY A 107 4.62 -14.74 -20.00
CA GLY A 107 4.16 -13.46 -20.56
C GLY A 107 3.56 -12.50 -19.54
N ALA A 108 3.05 -11.35 -20.01
CA ALA A 108 2.47 -10.31 -19.16
C ALA A 108 0.94 -10.29 -19.16
N LEU A 109 0.30 -10.88 -20.17
CA LEU A 109 -1.15 -10.91 -20.34
C LEU A 109 -1.66 -12.34 -20.48
N CYS A 110 -2.89 -12.60 -20.01
CA CYS A 110 -3.60 -13.83 -20.32
C CYS A 110 -4.27 -13.72 -21.70
N ARG A 111 -4.67 -14.86 -22.28
CA ARG A 111 -5.30 -14.94 -23.62
C ARG A 111 -6.45 -13.95 -23.83
N ARG A 112 -7.29 -13.73 -22.80
CA ARG A 112 -8.41 -12.78 -22.86
C ARG A 112 -7.94 -11.33 -22.85
N CYS A 113 -6.93 -11.00 -22.05
CA CYS A 113 -6.43 -9.64 -21.94
C CYS A 113 -5.57 -9.22 -23.14
N GLN A 114 -5.06 -10.18 -23.91
CA GLN A 114 -4.27 -9.92 -25.11
C GLN A 114 -5.09 -9.24 -26.21
N GLU A 115 -6.39 -9.54 -26.34
CA GLU A 115 -7.29 -8.86 -27.29
C GLU A 115 -7.44 -7.36 -27.00
N ASN A 116 -7.33 -6.97 -25.72
CA ASN A 116 -7.46 -5.59 -25.24
C ASN A 116 -6.11 -5.01 -24.76
N GLU A 117 -4.99 -5.50 -25.31
CA GLU A 117 -3.64 -5.11 -24.86
C GLU A 117 -3.43 -3.59 -24.93
N ALA A 118 -3.78 -2.96 -26.04
CA ALA A 118 -3.60 -1.51 -26.23
C ALA A 118 -4.33 -0.69 -25.17
N GLU A 119 -5.57 -1.06 -24.84
CA GLU A 119 -6.36 -0.39 -23.80
C GLU A 119 -5.71 -0.57 -22.41
N ILE A 120 -5.23 -1.77 -22.11
CA ILE A 120 -4.55 -2.07 -20.83
C ILE A 120 -3.27 -1.24 -20.71
N VAL A 121 -2.46 -1.15 -21.77
CA VAL A 121 -1.23 -0.37 -21.79
C VAL A 121 -1.52 1.11 -21.57
N VAL A 122 -2.48 1.68 -22.32
CA VAL A 122 -2.87 3.09 -22.17
C VAL A 122 -3.34 3.38 -20.75
N ASN A 123 -4.20 2.52 -20.18
CA ASN A 123 -4.66 2.68 -18.80
C ASN A 123 -3.53 2.61 -17.78
N LYS A 124 -2.55 1.71 -17.97
CA LYS A 124 -1.40 1.58 -17.07
C LYS A 124 -0.40 2.74 -17.21
N MET A 125 -0.21 3.26 -18.42
CA MET A 125 0.57 4.48 -18.66
C MET A 125 -0.09 5.70 -18.02
N ALA A 126 -1.41 5.82 -18.09
CA ALA A 126 -2.15 6.89 -17.42
C ALA A 126 -2.02 6.80 -15.88
N GLU A 127 -2.12 5.59 -15.30
CA GLU A 127 -1.90 5.35 -13.87
C GLU A 127 -0.47 5.72 -13.45
N MET A 128 0.53 5.41 -14.28
CA MET A 128 1.93 5.79 -14.04
C MET A 128 2.10 7.31 -14.05
N ALA A 129 1.59 7.99 -15.08
CA ALA A 129 1.68 9.44 -15.20
C ALA A 129 1.02 10.18 -14.03
N GLU A 130 -0.12 9.68 -13.53
CA GLU A 130 -0.77 10.21 -12.32
C GLU A 130 0.14 10.08 -11.09
N LYS A 131 0.80 8.93 -10.93
CA LYS A 131 1.70 8.68 -9.80
C LYS A 131 2.99 9.49 -9.87
N GLU A 132 3.58 9.64 -11.05
CA GLU A 132 4.73 10.51 -11.27
C GLU A 132 4.40 11.97 -10.95
N LYS A 133 3.22 12.45 -11.36
CA LYS A 133 2.74 13.77 -11.00
C LYS A 133 2.59 13.91 -9.48
N GLU A 134 1.92 12.97 -8.82
CA GLU A 134 1.79 12.96 -7.37
C GLU A 134 3.17 12.99 -6.67
N HIS A 135 4.14 12.22 -7.17
CA HIS A 135 5.50 12.22 -6.65
C HIS A 135 6.16 13.60 -6.80
N SER A 136 6.08 14.19 -7.99
CA SER A 136 6.64 15.51 -8.30
C SER A 136 6.05 16.60 -7.40
N ASP A 137 4.72 16.61 -7.24
CA ASP A 137 4.01 17.58 -6.41
C ASP A 137 4.44 17.47 -4.94
N LEU A 138 4.47 16.26 -4.39
CA LEU A 138 4.86 16.01 -2.99
C LEU A 138 6.34 16.34 -2.72
N TRP A 139 7.24 16.03 -3.67
CA TRP A 139 8.68 16.27 -3.50
C TRP A 139 9.03 17.75 -3.65
N THR A 140 8.36 18.44 -4.58
CA THR A 140 8.48 19.90 -4.75
C THR A 140 8.02 20.62 -3.49
N GLU A 141 6.90 20.20 -2.89
CA GLU A 141 6.42 20.78 -1.63
C GLU A 141 7.40 20.54 -0.48
N CYS A 142 8.03 19.37 -0.41
CA CYS A 142 9.10 19.10 0.55
C CYS A 142 10.31 20.03 0.38
N GLN A 143 10.76 20.26 -0.85
CA GLN A 143 11.88 21.16 -1.14
C GLN A 143 11.56 22.61 -0.79
N ARG A 144 10.33 23.07 -1.09
CA ARG A 144 9.84 24.40 -0.68
C ARG A 144 9.79 24.55 0.84
N CYS A 145 9.28 23.54 1.55
CA CYS A 145 9.23 23.52 3.01
C CYS A 145 10.63 23.58 3.64
N GLN A 146 11.61 22.88 3.06
CA GLN A 146 13.01 22.94 3.49
C GLN A 146 13.71 24.26 3.13
N GLY A 147 13.27 24.93 2.06
CA GLY A 147 13.91 26.13 1.52
C GLY A 147 15.18 25.85 0.71
N SER A 148 15.42 24.61 0.30
CA SER A 148 16.59 24.20 -0.49
C SER A 148 16.17 23.37 -1.69
N LEU A 149 16.67 23.75 -2.88
CA LEU A 149 16.47 23.02 -4.13
C LEU A 149 17.68 22.13 -4.49
N HIS A 150 18.82 22.37 -3.85
CA HIS A 150 20.11 21.76 -4.22
C HIS A 150 20.58 20.69 -3.23
N GLN A 151 19.92 20.57 -2.09
CA GLN A 151 20.24 19.59 -1.06
C GLN A 151 19.14 18.54 -0.96
N ASP A 152 19.49 17.38 -0.44
CA ASP A 152 18.52 16.33 -0.14
C ASP A 152 17.55 16.77 0.95
N VAL A 153 16.32 16.26 0.86
CA VAL A 153 15.25 16.53 1.84
C VAL A 153 15.44 15.67 3.08
N ILE A 154 16.00 16.25 4.14
CA ILE A 154 16.27 15.57 5.44
C ILE A 154 15.15 15.87 6.45
N CYS A 155 13.90 15.68 6.08
CA CYS A 155 12.75 15.90 6.97
C CYS A 155 12.41 14.62 7.75
N ILE A 156 12.21 14.73 9.07
CA ILE A 156 11.78 13.66 9.99
C ILE A 156 10.44 13.95 10.69
N ASN A 157 9.71 14.99 10.27
CA ASN A 157 8.44 15.37 10.89
C ASN A 157 7.35 14.35 10.57
N ARG A 158 7.06 13.47 11.53
CA ARG A 158 6.08 12.38 11.41
C ARG A 158 4.62 12.87 11.41
N ASP A 159 4.36 14.08 11.88
CA ASP A 159 3.03 14.70 11.88
C ASP A 159 2.70 15.35 10.52
N CYS A 160 3.69 15.49 9.63
CA CYS A 160 3.48 16.01 8.29
C CYS A 160 2.70 14.99 7.44
N PRO A 161 1.57 15.38 6.80
CA PRO A 161 0.79 14.48 5.96
C PRO A 161 1.55 13.98 4.71
N ILE A 162 2.61 14.68 4.30
CA ILE A 162 3.46 14.31 3.16
C ILE A 162 4.50 13.24 3.54
N PHE A 163 4.87 13.13 4.82
CA PHE A 163 6.04 12.37 5.27
C PHE A 163 6.00 10.88 4.87
N TYR A 164 4.90 10.19 5.16
CA TYR A 164 4.72 8.79 4.75
C TYR A 164 4.27 8.67 3.29
N ARG A 165 3.49 9.64 2.79
CA ARG A 165 2.96 9.64 1.42
C ARG A 165 4.07 9.68 0.38
N ARG A 166 5.09 10.53 0.56
CA ARG A 166 6.22 10.63 -0.38
C ARG A 166 7.00 9.30 -0.52
N ALA A 167 7.19 8.57 0.60
CA ALA A 167 7.84 7.27 0.59
C ALA A 167 6.96 6.21 -0.08
N LYS A 168 5.65 6.24 0.18
CA LYS A 168 4.67 5.36 -0.44
C LYS A 168 4.61 5.55 -1.96
N VAL A 169 4.47 6.79 -2.44
CA VAL A 169 4.32 7.06 -3.88
C VAL A 169 5.55 6.61 -4.66
N LYS A 170 6.76 6.85 -4.13
CA LYS A 170 8.00 6.34 -4.72
C LYS A 170 7.98 4.81 -4.88
N LYS A 171 7.44 4.11 -3.89
CA LYS A 171 7.30 2.65 -3.93
C LYS A 171 6.23 2.18 -4.91
N ASP A 172 5.09 2.86 -4.93
CA ASP A 172 4.00 2.60 -5.86
C ASP A 172 4.49 2.75 -7.31
N ILE A 173 5.25 3.81 -7.62
CA ILE A 173 5.94 4.02 -8.91
C ILE A 173 6.81 2.82 -9.28
N GLY A 174 7.72 2.39 -8.40
CA GLY A 174 8.58 1.24 -8.69
C GLY A 174 7.80 -0.05 -9.00
N THR A 175 6.69 -0.29 -8.29
CA THR A 175 5.83 -1.46 -8.58
C THR A 175 5.07 -1.34 -9.90
N LEU A 176 4.74 -0.12 -10.35
CA LEU A 176 4.11 0.12 -11.65
C LEU A 176 5.11 0.00 -12.79
N GLU A 177 6.34 0.49 -12.61
CA GLU A 177 7.46 0.34 -13.56
C GLU A 177 7.78 -1.15 -13.81
N GLU A 178 7.86 -1.97 -12.75
CA GLU A 178 8.04 -3.42 -12.87
C GLU A 178 6.91 -4.09 -13.69
N ARG A 179 5.68 -3.60 -13.57
CA ARG A 179 4.54 -4.13 -14.34
C ARG A 179 4.54 -3.65 -15.79
N LEU A 180 4.86 -2.38 -16.03
CA LEU A 180 4.93 -1.81 -17.38
C LEU A 180 6.10 -2.40 -18.18
N SER A 181 7.26 -2.59 -17.56
CA SER A 181 8.40 -3.26 -18.19
C SER A 181 8.08 -4.70 -18.59
N SER A 182 7.26 -5.41 -17.80
CA SER A 182 6.78 -6.74 -18.19
C SER A 182 5.91 -6.72 -19.44
N LEU A 183 5.12 -5.65 -19.66
CA LEU A 183 4.29 -5.46 -20.86
C LEU A 183 5.12 -5.03 -22.08
N SER A 184 6.14 -4.20 -21.89
CA SER A 184 6.98 -3.74 -23.01
C SER A 184 7.81 -4.88 -23.61
N LEU A 185 8.12 -5.92 -22.84
CA LEU A 185 8.82 -7.12 -23.31
C LEU A 185 7.95 -8.05 -24.19
N SER A 186 6.63 -7.81 -24.28
CA SER A 186 5.74 -8.52 -25.22
C SER A 186 5.38 -7.72 -26.47
N SER A 187 5.78 -6.44 -26.53
CA SER A 187 5.58 -5.54 -27.66
C SER A 187 6.92 -5.34 -28.38
N ASP A 188 7.32 -6.31 -29.20
CA ASP A 188 8.31 -6.07 -30.26
C ASP A 188 7.65 -5.15 -31.31
N TRP A 189 7.96 -3.85 -31.22
CA TRP A 189 7.80 -2.88 -32.30
C TRP A 189 9.17 -2.49 -32.83
#